data_AF-A0A521PRI6-F1
#
_entry.id   AF-A0A521PRI6-F1
#
_cell.length_a   1.000
_cell.length_b   1.000
_cell.length_c   1.000
_cell.angle_alpha   90.00
_cell.angle_beta   90.00
_cell.angle_gamma   90.00
#
_symmetry.space_group_name_H-M   'P 1'
#
loop_
_entity.id
_entity.type
_entity.pdbx_description
1 polymer ?
#
loop_
_entity_poly.entity_id
_entity_poly.type
_entity_poly.pdbx_seq_one_letter_code
_entity_poly.pdbx_strand_id
1 'polypeptide(L)'
;MTHLLLSALIAGLVAGAPAAVPPLTPDGWGELRIGMAEAEAVRKFRLIVPGDDDGVSSEACRELAFPEGGPRLVAMAENGRITRISTFEDGPLRTDRGFGVGSREGDIRKAYGRTLRVETHKYDEEPAHYLTAWTVAGRRGVRFETDRKGVVHTVHVGGPSIEYVEGCL
;
A
#
# COMPACT_ATOMS: atom_id res chain seq x y z
N MET A 1 69.15 16.92 9.82
CA MET A 1 68.07 17.18 8.84
C MET A 1 67.47 15.86 8.40
N THR A 2 66.43 15.37 9.07
CA THR A 2 65.36 14.53 8.48
C THR A 2 64.32 14.20 9.56
N HIS A 3 63.16 14.85 9.51
CA HIS A 3 61.96 14.33 10.16
C HIS A 3 61.09 13.72 9.06
N LEU A 4 60.93 12.40 9.12
CA LEU A 4 59.96 11.67 8.29
C LEU A 4 58.58 11.87 8.92
N LEU A 5 57.68 12.56 8.22
CA LEU A 5 56.26 12.65 8.59
C LEU A 5 55.52 11.49 7.92
N LEU A 6 55.01 10.57 8.73
CA LEU A 6 54.12 9.49 8.29
C LEU A 6 52.68 10.03 8.30
N SER A 7 52.13 10.37 7.13
CA SER A 7 50.72 10.69 6.97
C SER A 7 49.91 9.41 6.86
N ALA A 8 49.11 9.09 7.89
CA ALA A 8 48.12 8.03 7.82
C ALA A 8 46.82 8.57 7.17
N LEU A 9 46.49 8.09 5.97
CA LEU A 9 45.17 8.30 5.38
C LEU A 9 44.17 7.36 6.06
N ILE A 10 43.22 7.91 6.80
CA ILE A 10 42.04 7.18 7.27
C ILE A 10 40.99 7.26 6.15
N ALA A 11 40.83 6.16 5.39
CA ALA A 11 39.72 6.01 4.46
C ALA A 11 38.44 5.71 5.25
N GLY A 12 37.56 6.71 5.38
CA GLY A 12 36.25 6.55 6.01
C GLY A 12 35.31 5.71 5.13
N LEU A 13 34.84 4.58 5.66
CA LEU A 13 33.81 3.76 5.03
C LEU A 13 32.46 4.47 5.18
N VAL A 14 31.93 5.02 4.08
CA VAL A 14 30.56 5.58 4.08
C VAL A 14 29.59 4.43 3.90
N ALA A 15 29.03 3.94 5.01
CA ALA A 15 27.90 3.01 4.97
C ALA A 15 26.64 3.78 4.51
N GLY A 16 26.14 3.48 3.31
CA GLY A 16 24.88 4.03 2.82
C GLY A 16 23.73 3.52 3.68
N ALA A 17 22.94 4.44 4.25
CA ALA A 17 21.72 4.08 4.95
C ALA A 17 20.77 3.35 3.99
N PRO A 18 20.07 2.28 4.43
CA PRO A 18 19.07 1.63 3.58
C PRO A 18 18.01 2.67 3.17
N ALA A 19 17.64 2.66 1.89
CA ALA A 19 16.59 3.53 1.38
C ALA A 19 15.28 3.26 2.15
N ALA A 20 14.64 4.32 2.63
CA ALA A 20 13.38 4.20 3.36
C ALA A 20 12.29 3.61 2.44
N VAL A 21 11.49 2.69 2.97
CA VAL A 21 10.33 2.13 2.26
C VAL A 21 9.35 3.28 1.98
N PRO A 22 8.96 3.54 0.71
CA PRO A 22 7.99 4.59 0.41
C PRO A 22 6.65 4.31 1.11
N PRO A 23 5.97 5.33 1.65
CA PRO A 23 4.67 5.14 2.27
C PRO A 23 3.59 4.84 1.22
N LEU A 24 2.53 4.16 1.66
CA LEU A 24 1.26 4.08 0.96
C LEU A 24 0.51 5.41 1.11
N THR A 25 0.27 6.08 0.01
CA THR A 25 -0.45 7.35 -0.01
C THR A 25 -1.77 7.18 -0.75
N PRO A 26 -2.78 8.04 -0.54
CA PRO A 26 -3.99 8.05 -1.35
C PRO A 26 -3.75 8.12 -2.87
N ASP A 27 -2.60 8.62 -3.31
CA ASP A 27 -2.18 8.71 -4.72
C ASP A 27 -1.36 7.52 -5.22
N GLY A 28 -0.98 6.59 -4.35
CA GLY A 28 -0.28 5.35 -4.70
C GLY A 28 0.94 5.05 -3.81
N TRP A 29 1.90 4.29 -4.34
CA TRP A 29 3.10 3.82 -3.65
C TRP A 29 4.36 4.09 -4.47
N GLY A 30 5.29 4.89 -3.93
CA GLY A 30 6.49 5.28 -4.67
C GLY A 30 6.15 5.90 -6.02
N GLU A 31 6.60 5.26 -7.10
CA GLU A 31 6.28 5.69 -8.47
C GLU A 31 5.02 5.04 -9.05
N LEU A 32 4.42 4.04 -8.39
CA LEU A 32 3.18 3.39 -8.82
C LEU A 32 2.02 4.29 -8.40
N ARG A 33 1.32 4.88 -9.38
CA ARG A 33 0.29 5.90 -9.13
C ARG A 33 -1.11 5.41 -9.46
N ILE A 34 -2.08 5.85 -8.66
CA ILE A 34 -3.50 5.67 -8.95
C ILE A 34 -3.85 6.45 -10.21
N GLY A 35 -4.40 5.75 -11.21
CA GLY A 35 -4.69 6.24 -12.55
C GLY A 35 -3.61 5.92 -13.61
N MET A 36 -2.45 5.38 -13.20
CA MET A 36 -1.42 4.88 -14.12
C MET A 36 -2.02 3.82 -15.06
N ALA A 37 -1.60 3.82 -16.32
CA ALA A 37 -2.01 2.78 -17.26
C ALA A 37 -1.48 1.42 -16.77
N GLU A 38 -2.33 0.40 -16.77
CA GLU A 38 -1.97 -0.96 -16.33
C GLU A 38 -0.73 -1.47 -17.07
N ALA A 39 -0.71 -1.35 -18.40
CA ALA A 39 0.41 -1.82 -19.21
C ALA A 39 1.73 -1.10 -18.84
N GLU A 40 1.67 0.17 -18.44
CA GLU A 40 2.84 0.90 -17.93
C GLU A 40 3.27 0.36 -16.56
N ALA A 41 2.32 0.15 -15.64
CA ALA A 41 2.59 -0.39 -14.32
C ALA A 41 3.22 -1.80 -14.40
N VAL A 42 2.64 -2.68 -15.23
CA VAL A 42 3.15 -4.04 -15.47
C VAL A 42 4.60 -3.99 -15.97
N ARG A 43 4.90 -3.17 -16.98
CA ARG A 43 6.27 -3.04 -17.50
C ARG A 43 7.24 -2.47 -16.46
N LYS A 44 6.84 -1.40 -15.76
CA LYS A 44 7.71 -0.64 -14.86
C LYS A 44 8.02 -1.38 -13.56
N PHE A 45 7.01 -2.05 -12.99
CA PHE A 45 7.13 -2.75 -11.71
C PHE A 45 7.26 -4.26 -11.86
N ARG A 46 7.22 -4.76 -13.10
CA ARG A 46 7.28 -6.20 -13.44
C ARG A 46 6.15 -6.97 -12.74
N LEU A 47 4.96 -6.36 -12.68
CA LEU A 47 3.80 -6.96 -12.03
C LEU A 47 3.42 -8.25 -12.75
N ILE A 48 3.04 -9.26 -11.97
CA ILE A 48 2.52 -10.52 -12.47
C ILE A 48 1.07 -10.29 -12.88
N VAL A 49 0.81 -10.54 -14.16
CA VAL A 49 -0.54 -10.57 -14.74
C VAL A 49 -1.05 -12.01 -14.58
N PRO A 50 -2.18 -12.25 -13.88
CA PRO A 50 -2.81 -13.56 -13.83
C PRO A 50 -3.14 -14.06 -15.24
N GLY A 51 -3.12 -15.37 -15.44
CA GLY A 51 -3.63 -15.95 -16.69
C GLY A 51 -5.12 -15.66 -16.87
N ASP A 52 -5.58 -15.62 -18.12
CA ASP A 52 -7.00 -15.41 -18.44
C ASP A 52 -7.86 -16.68 -18.19
N ASP A 53 -7.29 -17.71 -17.55
CA ASP A 53 -7.91 -19.02 -17.29
C ASP A 53 -8.61 -19.15 -15.93
N ASP A 54 -8.48 -18.14 -15.06
CA ASP A 54 -9.15 -18.11 -13.75
C ASP A 54 -10.65 -17.71 -13.85
N GLY A 55 -11.09 -17.21 -15.01
CA GLY A 55 -12.48 -16.78 -15.26
C GLY A 55 -12.91 -15.53 -14.49
N VAL A 56 -11.98 -14.89 -13.76
CA VAL A 56 -12.23 -13.77 -12.82
C VAL A 56 -11.42 -12.54 -13.24
N SER A 57 -10.18 -12.75 -13.69
CA SER A 57 -9.28 -11.72 -14.19
C SER A 57 -9.60 -11.38 -15.64
N SER A 58 -9.86 -10.09 -15.92
CA SER A 58 -10.06 -9.58 -17.28
C SER A 58 -9.51 -8.16 -17.40
N GLU A 59 -9.47 -7.59 -18.60
CA GLU A 59 -9.12 -6.17 -18.77
C GLU A 59 -10.10 -5.23 -18.03
N ALA A 60 -11.35 -5.67 -17.81
CA ALA A 60 -12.33 -4.90 -17.05
C ALA A 60 -11.95 -4.79 -15.57
N CYS A 61 -11.38 -5.86 -14.99
CA CYS A 61 -10.88 -5.88 -13.62
C CYS A 61 -9.78 -6.94 -13.48
N ARG A 62 -8.60 -6.53 -13.00
CA ARG A 62 -7.48 -7.42 -12.74
C ARG A 62 -6.75 -7.08 -11.45
N GLU A 63 -6.34 -8.10 -10.70
CA GLU A 63 -5.38 -7.96 -9.60
C GLU A 63 -3.97 -8.37 -10.05
N LEU A 64 -3.00 -7.52 -9.76
CA LEU A 64 -1.64 -7.58 -10.24
C LEU A 64 -0.70 -7.67 -9.04
N ALA A 65 0.00 -8.79 -8.91
CA ALA A 65 0.93 -9.00 -7.81
C ALA A 65 2.32 -8.49 -8.17
N PHE A 66 3.10 -8.10 -7.16
CA PHE A 66 4.54 -7.95 -7.35
C PHE A 66 5.22 -9.32 -7.44
N PRO A 67 6.36 -9.44 -8.14
CA PRO A 67 7.12 -10.68 -8.18
C PRO A 67 7.65 -11.07 -6.81
N GLU A 68 8.01 -12.35 -6.64
CA GLU A 68 8.61 -12.85 -5.41
C GLU A 68 9.83 -12.01 -5.00
N GLY A 69 9.94 -11.71 -3.70
CA GLY A 69 10.95 -10.80 -3.15
C GLY A 69 10.64 -9.30 -3.34
N GLY A 70 9.56 -8.96 -4.04
CA GLY A 70 9.04 -7.60 -4.16
C GLY A 70 8.27 -7.12 -2.91
N PRO A 71 7.75 -5.89 -2.93
CA PRO A 71 6.88 -5.39 -1.87
C PRO A 71 5.59 -6.21 -1.82
N ARG A 72 5.05 -6.42 -0.62
CA ARG A 72 3.83 -7.21 -0.38
C ARG A 72 2.58 -6.37 -0.61
N LEU A 73 2.41 -6.01 -1.88
CA LEU A 73 1.36 -5.18 -2.41
C LEU A 73 0.64 -5.94 -3.52
N VAL A 74 -0.65 -5.64 -3.67
CA VAL A 74 -1.46 -6.03 -4.82
C VAL A 74 -2.01 -4.75 -5.44
N ALA A 75 -1.80 -4.57 -6.74
CA ALA A 75 -2.42 -3.48 -7.49
C ALA A 75 -3.66 -4.00 -8.20
N MET A 76 -4.78 -3.31 -8.06
CA MET A 76 -5.99 -3.59 -8.80
C MET A 76 -6.10 -2.60 -9.96
N ALA A 77 -6.34 -3.11 -11.15
CA ALA A 77 -6.60 -2.34 -12.34
C ALA A 77 -8.04 -2.54 -12.79
N GLU A 78 -8.72 -1.46 -13.16
CA GLU A 78 -10.03 -1.50 -13.80
C GLU A 78 -9.95 -0.73 -15.11
N ASN A 79 -10.45 -1.32 -16.19
CA ASN A 79 -10.43 -0.74 -17.54
C ASN A 79 -9.02 -0.22 -17.92
N GLY A 80 -8.00 -1.04 -17.68
CA GLY A 80 -6.60 -0.75 -17.99
C GLY A 80 -5.95 0.37 -17.16
N ARG A 81 -6.49 0.71 -15.99
CA ARG A 81 -5.91 1.73 -15.08
C ARG A 81 -5.84 1.25 -13.64
N ILE A 82 -4.74 1.56 -12.96
CA ILE A 82 -4.59 1.26 -11.53
C ILE A 82 -5.62 2.07 -10.72
N THR A 83 -6.51 1.41 -9.99
CA THR A 83 -7.55 2.07 -9.19
C THR A 83 -7.36 1.90 -7.69
N ARG A 84 -6.72 0.80 -7.26
CA ARG A 84 -6.43 0.49 -5.86
C ARG A 84 -5.07 -0.17 -5.71
N ILE A 85 -4.39 0.12 -4.61
CA ILE A 85 -3.22 -0.61 -4.14
C ILE A 85 -3.51 -1.09 -2.72
N SER A 86 -3.30 -2.38 -2.48
CA SER A 86 -3.64 -3.06 -1.24
C SER A 86 -2.42 -3.70 -0.61
N THR A 87 -2.41 -3.78 0.72
CA THR A 87 -1.52 -4.69 1.47
C THR A 87 -2.33 -5.47 2.49
N PHE A 88 -2.05 -6.77 2.58
CA PHE A 88 -2.73 -7.73 3.45
C PHE A 88 -1.79 -8.35 4.48
N GLU A 89 -0.49 -8.08 4.36
CA GLU A 89 0.54 -8.74 5.15
C GLU A 89 1.15 -7.79 6.17
N ASP A 90 1.35 -8.30 7.39
CA ASP A 90 2.16 -7.63 8.41
C ASP A 90 3.53 -7.30 7.84
N GLY A 91 4.07 -6.11 8.10
CA GLY A 91 5.36 -5.71 7.54
C GLY A 91 5.71 -4.25 7.78
N PRO A 92 6.77 -3.75 7.12
CA PRO A 92 7.24 -2.38 7.29
C PRO A 92 6.42 -1.35 6.50
N LEU A 93 5.50 -1.79 5.63
CA LEU A 93 4.65 -0.90 4.85
C LEU A 93 3.71 -0.11 5.76
N ARG A 94 3.73 1.20 5.61
CA ARG A 94 2.90 2.16 6.36
C ARG A 94 2.33 3.20 5.42
N THR A 95 1.21 3.79 5.80
CA THR A 95 0.65 4.95 5.14
C THR A 95 1.52 6.19 5.41
N ASP A 96 1.24 7.28 4.72
CA ASP A 96 1.82 8.61 5.00
C ASP A 96 1.54 9.12 6.43
N ARG A 97 0.57 8.53 7.13
CA ARG A 97 0.28 8.76 8.56
C ARG A 97 0.84 7.69 9.49
N GLY A 98 1.66 6.77 9.00
CA GLY A 98 2.35 5.78 9.82
C GLY A 98 1.52 4.56 10.23
N PHE A 99 0.36 4.33 9.61
CA PHE A 99 -0.51 3.18 9.90
C PHE A 99 -0.35 2.07 8.86
N GLY A 100 -0.53 0.83 9.25
CA GLY A 100 -0.45 -0.33 8.37
C GLY A 100 -1.07 -1.56 9.02
N VAL A 101 -0.93 -2.72 8.38
CA VAL A 101 -1.30 -4.00 8.99
C VAL A 101 -0.62 -4.14 10.37
N GLY A 102 -1.42 -4.54 11.36
CA GLY A 102 -1.06 -4.60 12.78
C GLY A 102 -1.39 -3.34 13.60
N SER A 103 -1.82 -2.24 12.97
CA SER A 103 -2.19 -1.00 13.69
C SER A 103 -3.50 -1.16 14.46
N ARG A 104 -3.68 -0.37 15.54
CA ARG A 104 -4.92 -0.35 16.31
C ARG A 104 -5.91 0.64 15.74
N GLU A 105 -7.17 0.21 15.67
CA GLU A 105 -8.30 1.06 15.28
C GLU A 105 -8.40 2.35 16.11
N GLY A 106 -8.18 2.26 17.43
CA GLY A 106 -8.24 3.42 18.32
C GLY A 106 -7.24 4.52 17.94
N ASP A 107 -6.04 4.15 17.52
CA ASP A 107 -5.02 5.11 17.09
C ASP A 107 -5.38 5.77 15.75
N ILE A 108 -5.98 5.01 14.84
CA ILE A 108 -6.49 5.51 13.56
C ILE A 108 -7.65 6.49 13.80
N ARG A 109 -8.62 6.13 14.65
CA ARG A 109 -9.72 7.03 15.04
C ARG A 109 -9.20 8.34 15.63
N LYS A 110 -8.17 8.26 16.48
CA LYS A 110 -7.53 9.45 17.06
C LYS A 110 -6.83 10.32 16.01
N ALA A 111 -6.14 9.70 15.06
CA ALA A 111 -5.37 10.42 14.04
C ALA A 111 -6.23 11.06 12.94
N TYR A 112 -7.31 10.40 12.53
CA TYR A 112 -8.20 10.89 11.46
C TYR A 112 -9.37 11.71 12.01
N GLY A 113 -9.80 11.46 13.26
CA GLY A 113 -10.89 12.18 13.89
C GLY A 113 -12.16 12.18 13.04
N ARG A 114 -12.74 13.37 12.85
CA ARG A 114 -14.04 13.55 12.18
C ARG A 114 -14.03 13.23 10.68
N THR A 115 -12.87 13.08 10.05
CA THR A 115 -12.79 12.75 8.63
C THR A 115 -12.89 11.24 8.37
N LEU A 116 -12.86 10.43 9.42
CA LEU A 116 -12.95 8.98 9.32
C LEU A 116 -14.42 8.54 9.25
N ARG A 117 -14.81 7.90 8.16
CA ARG A 117 -16.07 7.15 8.07
C ARG A 117 -15.83 5.75 8.58
N VAL A 118 -16.73 5.29 9.45
CA VAL A 118 -16.66 3.97 10.10
C VAL A 118 -17.92 3.21 9.73
N GLU A 119 -17.75 2.01 9.21
CA GLU A 119 -18.83 1.12 8.82
C GLU A 119 -18.52 -0.27 9.39
N THR A 120 -19.52 -1.00 9.88
CA THR A 120 -19.32 -2.39 10.32
C THR A 120 -18.80 -3.23 9.15
N HIS A 121 -17.87 -4.14 9.43
CA HIS A 121 -17.32 -5.04 8.41
C HIS A 121 -18.44 -5.92 7.81
N LYS A 122 -18.35 -6.27 6.52
CA LYS A 122 -19.43 -7.01 5.86
C LYS A 122 -19.55 -8.44 6.38
N TYR A 123 -18.42 -9.09 6.62
CA TYR A 123 -18.34 -10.51 6.97
C TYR A 123 -18.04 -10.77 8.44
N ASP A 124 -17.63 -9.74 9.17
CA ASP A 124 -17.41 -9.83 10.61
C ASP A 124 -18.36 -8.84 11.28
N GLU A 125 -19.04 -9.33 12.32
CA GLU A 125 -19.83 -8.44 13.16
C GLU A 125 -18.92 -7.53 14.00
N GLU A 126 -19.55 -6.58 14.68
CA GLU A 126 -18.89 -5.76 15.70
C GLU A 126 -17.94 -6.61 16.58
N PRO A 127 -16.72 -6.14 16.85
CA PRO A 127 -16.20 -4.78 16.63
C PRO A 127 -15.34 -4.62 15.36
N ALA A 128 -15.49 -5.48 14.35
CA ALA A 128 -14.75 -5.36 13.09
C ALA A 128 -15.31 -4.22 12.22
N HIS A 129 -14.43 -3.39 11.66
CA HIS A 129 -14.83 -2.21 10.90
C HIS A 129 -14.06 -2.01 9.61
N TYR A 130 -14.72 -1.31 8.71
CA TYR A 130 -14.10 -0.54 7.66
C TYR A 130 -13.92 0.91 8.11
N LEU A 131 -12.68 1.42 8.00
CA LEU A 131 -12.31 2.78 8.38
C LEU A 131 -11.83 3.53 7.14
N THR A 132 -12.68 4.37 6.56
CA THR A 132 -12.39 5.05 5.28
C THR A 132 -12.15 6.55 5.50
N ALA A 133 -11.08 7.07 4.93
CA ALA A 133 -10.79 8.49 4.91
C ALA A 133 -10.43 8.97 3.49
N TRP A 134 -11.16 9.97 3.01
CA TRP A 134 -10.95 10.58 1.70
C TRP A 134 -10.11 11.85 1.83
N THR A 135 -9.02 11.96 1.07
CA THR A 135 -8.29 13.22 0.88
C THR A 135 -8.89 14.04 -0.26
N VAL A 136 -9.39 13.36 -1.29
CA VAL A 136 -10.27 13.93 -2.31
C VAL A 136 -11.51 13.06 -2.36
N ALA A 137 -12.67 13.64 -2.01
CA ALA A 137 -13.94 12.92 -1.89
C ALA A 137 -14.21 12.01 -3.10
N GLY A 138 -14.37 10.71 -2.85
CA GLY A 138 -14.65 9.69 -3.87
C GLY A 138 -13.57 9.53 -4.95
N ARG A 139 -12.36 10.06 -4.75
CA ARG A 139 -11.31 10.05 -5.78
C ARG A 139 -9.95 9.61 -5.27
N ARG A 140 -9.58 10.00 -4.05
CA ARG A 140 -8.30 9.65 -3.41
C ARG A 140 -8.53 9.44 -1.93
N GLY A 141 -8.25 8.24 -1.45
CA GLY A 141 -8.45 7.92 -0.05
C GLY A 141 -7.63 6.73 0.40
N VAL A 142 -7.84 6.41 1.67
CA VAL A 142 -7.33 5.22 2.34
C VAL A 142 -8.49 4.53 3.05
N ARG A 143 -8.49 3.20 3.02
CA ARG A 143 -9.38 2.37 3.83
C ARG A 143 -8.53 1.38 4.62
N PHE A 144 -8.86 1.24 5.89
CA PHE A 144 -8.35 0.17 6.75
C PHE A 144 -9.48 -0.79 7.06
N GLU A 145 -9.16 -2.08 7.11
CA GLU A 145 -10.08 -3.12 7.55
C GLU A 145 -9.55 -3.72 8.85
N THR A 146 -10.40 -3.79 9.86
CA THR A 146 -10.06 -4.25 11.21
C THR A 146 -10.77 -5.54 11.56
N ASP A 147 -10.05 -6.42 12.26
CA ASP A 147 -10.61 -7.65 12.79
C ASP A 147 -11.44 -7.41 14.06
N ARG A 148 -12.01 -8.49 14.61
CA ARG A 148 -12.75 -8.46 15.89
C ARG A 148 -11.90 -8.09 17.12
N LYS A 149 -10.59 -7.87 16.98
CA LYS A 149 -9.69 -7.36 18.02
C LYS A 149 -9.36 -5.87 17.79
N GLY A 150 -9.97 -5.23 16.81
CA GLY A 150 -9.69 -3.85 16.41
C GLY A 150 -8.28 -3.67 15.84
N VAL A 151 -7.73 -4.71 15.22
CA VAL A 151 -6.40 -4.71 14.59
C VAL A 151 -6.57 -4.68 13.08
N VAL A 152 -5.84 -3.77 12.43
CA VAL A 152 -5.83 -3.68 10.96
C VAL A 152 -5.23 -4.95 10.37
N HIS A 153 -5.99 -5.65 9.52
CA HIS A 153 -5.47 -6.76 8.71
C HIS A 153 -5.30 -6.37 7.23
N THR A 154 -5.90 -5.25 6.79
CA THR A 154 -5.82 -4.83 5.39
C THR A 154 -5.81 -3.32 5.25
N VAL A 155 -5.02 -2.82 4.30
CA VAL A 155 -4.99 -1.40 3.94
C VAL A 155 -5.14 -1.25 2.43
N HIS A 156 -6.06 -0.40 2.02
CA HIS A 156 -6.27 0.01 0.64
C HIS A 156 -5.97 1.50 0.48
N VAL A 157 -5.30 1.88 -0.60
CA VAL A 157 -5.20 3.27 -1.06
C VAL A 157 -5.62 3.38 -2.51
N GLY A 158 -6.32 4.46 -2.87
CA GLY A 158 -6.83 4.57 -4.23
C GLY A 158 -8.06 5.44 -4.42
N GLY A 159 -8.76 5.15 -5.52
CA GLY A 159 -10.06 5.73 -5.88
C GLY A 159 -11.23 4.98 -5.26
N PRO A 160 -12.44 5.06 -5.85
CA PRO A 160 -13.64 4.40 -5.34
C PRO A 160 -13.48 2.91 -5.00
N SER A 161 -12.64 2.18 -5.73
CA SER A 161 -12.40 0.75 -5.51
C SER A 161 -11.80 0.40 -4.15
N ILE A 162 -11.31 1.37 -3.37
CA ILE A 162 -10.95 1.10 -1.96
C ILE A 162 -12.16 0.68 -1.13
N GLU A 163 -13.39 0.99 -1.52
CA GLU A 163 -14.62 0.62 -0.80
C GLU A 163 -15.20 -0.72 -1.25
N TYR A 164 -14.59 -1.39 -2.24
CA TYR A 164 -15.05 -2.70 -2.66
C TYR A 164 -14.82 -3.72 -1.57
N VAL A 165 -15.84 -4.55 -1.35
CA VAL A 165 -15.80 -5.66 -0.40
C VAL A 165 -14.82 -6.73 -0.86
N GLU A 166 -14.78 -6.97 -2.17
CA GLU A 166 -13.96 -7.99 -2.82
C GLU A 166 -12.98 -7.35 -3.78
N GLY A 167 -12.01 -8.13 -4.26
CA GLY A 167 -11.18 -7.76 -5.40
C GLY A 167 -11.95 -7.83 -6.72
N CYS A 168 -11.25 -8.25 -7.77
CA CYS A 168 -11.91 -8.62 -9.02
C CYS A 168 -12.60 -9.97 -8.83
N LEU A 169 -13.89 -10.06 -9.19
CA LEU A 169 -14.74 -11.25 -9.15
C LEU A 169 -15.49 -11.43 -10.48
#